data_AF-A0AAV5CQB7-F1
#
_entry.id   AF-A0AAV5CQB7-F1
#
_cell.length_a   1.000
_cell.length_b   1.000
_cell.length_c   1.000
_cell.angle_alpha   90.00
_cell.angle_beta   90.00
_cell.angle_gamma   90.00
#
_symmetry.space_group_name_H-M   'P 1'
#
loop_
_entity.id
_entity.type
_entity.pdbx_description
1 polymer ?
#
loop_
_entity_poly.entity_id
_entity_poly.type
_entity_poly.pdbx_seq_one_letter_code
_entity_poly.pdbx_strand_id
1 'polypeptide(L)'
;MLDEPGKSSPVFLGGTQDDLSAHATGPVQSTPMPPHGNSTLYYSRVQGHHRRQDAAAGRRVGVRLQGRRHGRDVHRLRHGPHQLSQGRVRQTCHRAFKTHIHLPVVDASEVGGRLCFSLPDGTDEKKVPVPKLVFHFAGADMDLPRENYFYVFEADAFMCLMILSNAEGDDTTTIGNFQQQNMHIVYDVQNNKLLFAPAQCDKAVISHIRDALRAVLHASCNMLPPVF
;
A
#
# COMPACT_ATOMS: atom_id res chain seq x y z
N MET A 1 -1.77 7.41 20.56
CA MET A 1 -0.59 6.65 21.05
C MET A 1 0.61 7.04 20.19
N LEU A 2 1.44 7.98 20.65
CA LEU A 2 2.53 8.55 19.85
C LEU A 2 3.65 7.51 19.73
N ASP A 3 3.96 7.10 18.50
CA ASP A 3 5.07 6.18 18.20
C ASP A 3 6.39 6.81 18.70
N GLU A 4 7.27 5.97 19.26
CA GLU A 4 8.59 6.37 19.78
C GLU A 4 9.44 7.03 18.67
N PRO A 5 9.95 8.26 18.85
CA PRO A 5 10.84 8.89 17.88
C PRO A 5 12.16 8.11 17.81
N GLY A 6 12.41 7.40 16.69
CA GLY A 6 13.71 6.78 16.44
C GLY A 6 13.75 5.43 15.72
N LYS A 7 12.61 4.83 15.35
CA LYS A 7 12.64 3.56 14.60
C LYS A 7 12.85 3.81 13.10
N SER A 8 13.98 3.35 12.57
CA SER A 8 14.31 3.43 11.14
C SER A 8 14.04 2.12 10.42
N SER A 9 13.71 2.25 9.15
CA SER A 9 13.51 1.15 8.21
C SER A 9 14.83 0.83 7.51
N PRO A 10 15.33 -0.42 7.55
CA PRO A 10 16.53 -0.75 6.81
C PRO A 10 16.22 -0.90 5.31
N VAL A 11 17.15 -0.40 4.49
CA VAL A 11 17.25 -0.73 3.07
C VAL A 11 18.49 -1.61 2.91
N PHE A 12 18.31 -2.80 2.39
CA PHE A 12 19.40 -3.72 2.11
C PHE A 12 19.67 -3.75 0.61
N LEU A 13 20.95 -3.66 0.25
CA LEU A 13 21.44 -3.83 -1.11
C LEU A 13 22.19 -5.16 -1.15
N GLY A 14 21.58 -6.20 -1.67
CA GLY A 14 21.98 -7.56 -1.30
C GLY A 14 20.80 -8.35 -0.76
N GLY A 15 20.75 -9.65 -1.05
CA GLY A 15 19.86 -10.57 -0.34
C GLY A 15 19.37 -11.72 -1.20
N THR A 16 19.00 -12.80 -0.52
CA THR A 16 18.40 -13.99 -1.10
C THR A 16 16.90 -14.05 -0.80
N GLN A 17 16.18 -14.91 -1.52
CA GLN A 17 14.79 -15.25 -1.22
C GLN A 17 14.65 -15.81 0.21
N ASP A 18 15.68 -16.49 0.71
CA ASP A 18 15.70 -17.10 2.03
C ASP A 18 15.76 -16.04 3.13
N ASP A 19 16.54 -14.97 2.93
CA ASP A 19 16.59 -13.81 3.85
C ASP A 19 15.22 -13.14 3.97
N LEU A 20 14.53 -12.95 2.83
CA LEU A 20 13.17 -12.41 2.81
C LEU A 20 12.19 -13.33 3.56
N SER A 21 12.28 -14.64 3.32
CA SER A 21 11.37 -15.62 3.93
C SER A 21 11.58 -15.74 5.44
N ALA A 22 12.82 -15.58 5.92
CA ALA A 22 13.15 -15.61 7.35
C ALA A 22 12.55 -14.44 8.14
N HIS A 23 12.32 -13.30 7.48
CA HIS A 23 11.80 -12.09 8.11
C HIS A 23 10.35 -11.76 7.73
N ALA A 24 9.76 -12.52 6.81
CA ALA A 24 8.36 -12.40 6.44
C ALA A 24 7.47 -13.05 7.50
N THR A 25 6.36 -12.38 7.83
CA THR A 25 5.33 -12.93 8.73
C THR A 25 4.20 -13.62 7.96
N GLY A 26 4.38 -13.84 6.66
CA GLY A 26 3.41 -14.43 5.76
C GLY A 26 4.06 -14.89 4.45
N PRO A 27 3.27 -15.44 3.51
CA PRO A 27 3.80 -15.97 2.26
C PRO A 27 4.43 -14.86 1.41
N VAL A 28 5.61 -15.15 0.87
CA VAL A 28 6.24 -14.32 -0.15
C VAL A 28 5.50 -14.50 -1.47
N GLN A 29 5.04 -13.40 -2.05
CA GLN A 29 4.40 -13.38 -3.36
C GLN A 29 5.25 -12.58 -4.35
N SER A 30 5.03 -12.80 -5.65
CA SER A 30 5.78 -12.10 -6.70
C SER A 30 4.89 -11.73 -7.89
N THR A 31 5.18 -10.59 -8.49
CA THR A 31 4.57 -10.15 -9.75
C THR A 31 5.65 -9.73 -10.75
N PRO A 32 5.45 -9.92 -12.07
CA PRO A 32 6.34 -9.37 -13.07
C PRO A 32 6.51 -7.86 -12.94
N MET A 33 7.76 -7.41 -13.07
CA MET A 33 8.18 -6.02 -13.05
C MET A 33 8.82 -5.67 -14.40
N PRO A 34 8.03 -5.35 -15.45
CA PRO A 34 8.57 -5.09 -16.78
C PRO A 34 9.49 -3.84 -16.78
N PRO A 35 10.65 -3.89 -17.44
CA PRO A 35 11.48 -2.71 -17.64
C PRO A 35 10.72 -1.66 -18.47
N HIS A 36 10.88 -0.38 -18.11
CA HIS A 36 10.20 0.73 -18.78
C HIS A 36 11.21 1.77 -19.28
N GLY A 37 11.77 1.51 -20.46
CA GLY A 37 12.72 2.41 -21.14
C GLY A 37 13.86 2.84 -20.20
N ASN A 38 14.19 4.13 -20.22
CA ASN A 38 15.23 4.73 -19.36
C ASN A 38 14.68 5.27 -18.02
N SER A 39 13.50 4.84 -17.58
CA SER A 39 12.89 5.34 -16.35
C SER A 39 13.52 4.69 -15.12
N THR A 40 13.85 5.49 -14.11
CA THR A 40 14.28 5.03 -12.78
C THR A 40 13.11 4.53 -11.89
N LEU A 41 11.89 4.53 -12.42
CA LEU A 41 10.68 4.11 -11.73
C LEU A 41 10.39 2.64 -12.00
N TYR A 42 9.98 1.92 -10.95
CA TYR A 42 9.61 0.52 -11.04
C TYR A 42 8.13 0.34 -11.37
N TYR A 43 7.84 -0.59 -12.28
CA TYR A 43 6.50 -0.84 -12.79
C TYR A 43 6.11 -2.31 -12.66
N SER A 44 4.89 -2.61 -12.21
CA SER A 44 4.37 -3.98 -12.12
C SER A 44 3.16 -4.19 -13.03
N ARG A 45 2.90 -5.44 -13.42
CA ARG A 45 1.67 -5.80 -14.17
C ARG A 45 0.51 -6.10 -13.23
N VAL A 46 -0.69 -5.73 -13.65
CA VAL A 46 -1.95 -5.99 -12.95
C VAL A 46 -2.87 -6.86 -13.79
N GLN A 47 -3.56 -7.81 -13.17
CA GLN A 47 -4.52 -8.68 -13.84
C GLN A 47 -5.95 -8.15 -13.72
N GLY A 48 -6.77 -8.39 -14.76
CA GLY A 48 -8.15 -7.93 -14.87
C GLY A 48 -9.23 -8.90 -14.37
N HIS A 49 -8.89 -9.98 -13.67
CA HIS A 49 -9.88 -10.97 -13.28
C HIS A 49 -10.53 -10.66 -11.94
N HIS A 50 -11.82 -10.32 -12.00
CA HIS A 50 -12.72 -10.31 -10.86
C HIS A 50 -12.92 -11.76 -10.40
N ARG A 51 -12.24 -12.20 -9.33
CA ARG A 51 -12.59 -13.47 -8.70
C ARG A 51 -14.01 -13.32 -8.14
N ARG A 52 -14.97 -14.03 -8.73
CA ARG A 52 -16.40 -14.06 -8.34
C ARG A 52 -16.65 -14.35 -6.86
N GLN A 53 -15.64 -14.79 -6.10
CA GLN A 53 -15.75 -15.10 -4.67
C GLN A 53 -15.57 -13.88 -3.74
N ASP A 54 -14.94 -12.77 -4.18
CA ASP A 54 -14.70 -11.62 -3.29
C ASP A 54 -15.95 -10.74 -3.06
N ALA A 55 -16.89 -10.75 -4.01
CA ALA A 55 -18.16 -10.03 -3.92
C ALA A 55 -19.15 -10.66 -2.92
N ALA A 56 -18.97 -11.94 -2.57
CA ALA A 56 -19.97 -12.70 -1.82
C ALA A 56 -20.05 -12.34 -0.31
N ALA A 57 -19.13 -11.53 0.22
CA ALA A 57 -19.11 -11.18 1.64
C ALA A 57 -19.19 -9.67 1.96
N GLY A 58 -19.12 -8.77 0.97
CA GLY A 58 -19.11 -7.31 1.23
C GLY A 58 -17.95 -6.83 2.13
N ARG A 59 -16.96 -7.69 2.41
CA ARG A 59 -15.85 -7.44 3.35
C ARG A 59 -14.51 -7.20 2.65
N ARG A 60 -14.48 -7.18 1.32
CA ARG A 60 -13.26 -7.00 0.53
C ARG A 60 -13.52 -6.03 -0.63
N VAL A 61 -12.64 -5.06 -0.79
CA VAL A 61 -12.57 -4.14 -1.92
C VAL A 61 -11.33 -4.51 -2.72
N GLY A 62 -11.54 -5.25 -3.81
CA GLY A 62 -10.49 -5.55 -4.77
C GLY A 62 -10.29 -4.36 -5.69
N VAL A 63 -9.09 -3.78 -5.69
CA VAL A 63 -8.74 -2.69 -6.60
C VAL A 63 -7.85 -3.23 -7.69
N ARG A 64 -8.32 -3.02 -8.92
CA ARG A 64 -7.44 -3.09 -10.08
C ARG A 64 -6.73 -1.76 -10.21
N LEU A 65 -5.44 -1.74 -9.95
CA LEU A 65 -4.62 -0.60 -10.32
C LEU A 65 -4.59 -0.61 -11.86
N GLN A 66 -5.11 0.43 -12.50
CA GLN A 66 -5.02 0.61 -13.95
C GLN A 66 -4.43 1.99 -14.18
N GLY A 67 -3.16 2.04 -14.53
CA GLY A 67 -2.51 3.28 -14.93
C GLY A 67 -2.07 3.10 -16.36
N ARG A 68 -2.62 3.89 -17.29
CA ARG A 68 -2.29 3.71 -18.71
C ARG A 68 -1.25 4.73 -19.11
N ARG A 69 -0.10 4.25 -19.59
CA ARG A 69 0.87 5.06 -20.32
C ARG A 69 1.21 4.36 -21.64
N HIS A 70 0.96 5.03 -22.76
CA HIS A 70 1.12 4.45 -24.11
C HIS A 70 0.42 3.08 -24.29
N GLY A 71 -0.80 2.92 -23.75
CA GLY A 71 -1.60 1.70 -23.91
C GLY A 71 -1.21 0.51 -23.03
N ARG A 72 -0.25 0.66 -22.11
CA ARG A 72 0.15 -0.40 -21.15
C ARG A 72 -0.30 -0.04 -19.72
N ASP A 73 -0.69 -1.07 -18.95
CA ASP A 73 -0.95 -0.96 -17.51
C ASP A 73 0.39 -0.83 -16.76
N VAL A 74 0.53 0.26 -16.02
CA VAL A 74 1.78 0.82 -15.50
C VAL A 74 1.48 1.47 -14.15
N HIS A 75 2.14 1.02 -13.09
CA HIS A 75 2.04 1.60 -11.73
C HIS A 75 3.42 1.95 -11.21
N ARG A 76 3.55 3.02 -10.43
CA ARG A 76 4.82 3.48 -9.89
C ARG A 76 4.88 3.20 -8.40
N LEU A 77 5.95 2.56 -7.93
CA LEU A 77 6.27 2.53 -6.51
C LEU A 77 7.12 3.75 -6.17
N ARG A 78 6.73 4.50 -5.13
CA ARG A 78 7.47 5.71 -4.70
C ARG A 78 7.79 5.64 -3.22
N HIS A 79 9.07 5.76 -2.88
CA HIS A 79 9.56 5.90 -1.51
C HIS A 79 9.63 7.41 -1.16
N GLY A 80 8.94 7.83 -0.11
CA GLY A 80 8.71 9.24 0.27
C GLY A 80 7.34 9.41 0.93
N PRO A 81 6.91 10.63 1.33
CA PRO A 81 5.62 10.86 2.03
C PRO A 81 4.36 10.67 1.16
N HIS A 82 4.47 9.86 0.11
CA HIS A 82 3.43 9.69 -0.88
C HIS A 82 2.41 8.64 -0.44
N GLN A 83 1.16 8.88 -0.79
CA GLN A 83 0.02 7.96 -0.65
C GLN A 83 -0.34 7.39 -2.01
N LEU A 84 -1.25 6.40 -2.03
CA LEU A 84 -1.82 5.87 -3.26
C LEU A 84 -2.50 7.00 -4.01
N SER A 85 -2.16 7.23 -5.27
CA SER A 85 -2.79 8.27 -6.10
C SER A 85 -3.24 7.71 -7.45
N GLN A 86 -4.55 7.74 -7.70
CA GLN A 86 -5.20 7.50 -9.00
C GLN A 86 -6.70 7.82 -8.90
N GLY A 87 -7.24 8.64 -9.82
CA GLY A 87 -8.60 9.18 -9.74
C GLY A 87 -9.75 8.14 -9.76
N ARG A 88 -9.71 7.16 -10.67
CA ARG A 88 -10.69 6.06 -10.78
C ARG A 88 -10.63 5.08 -9.61
N VAL A 89 -9.44 4.75 -9.12
CA VAL A 89 -9.21 3.92 -7.93
C VAL A 89 -9.80 4.62 -6.72
N ARG A 90 -9.49 5.91 -6.55
CA ARG A 90 -10.09 6.74 -5.49
C ARG A 90 -11.60 6.70 -5.54
N GLN A 91 -12.22 6.95 -6.70
CA GLN A 91 -13.67 6.93 -6.86
C GLN A 91 -14.27 5.55 -6.53
N THR A 92 -13.64 4.48 -7.00
CA THR A 92 -14.08 3.09 -6.76
C THR A 92 -14.05 2.77 -5.27
N CYS A 93 -12.94 3.07 -4.60
CA CYS A 93 -12.80 2.89 -3.16
C CYS A 93 -13.79 3.78 -2.40
N HIS A 94 -13.89 5.07 -2.73
CA HIS A 94 -14.83 5.99 -2.07
C HIS A 94 -16.25 5.43 -2.06
N ARG A 95 -16.72 4.95 -3.22
CA ARG A 95 -18.05 4.34 -3.32
C ARG A 95 -18.17 3.09 -2.46
N ALA A 96 -17.23 2.15 -2.57
CA ALA A 96 -17.29 0.88 -1.84
C ALA A 96 -17.22 1.09 -0.31
N PHE A 97 -16.27 1.91 0.16
CA PHE A 97 -16.10 2.19 1.58
C PHE A 97 -17.30 2.96 2.16
N LYS A 98 -17.88 3.93 1.44
CA LYS A 98 -19.12 4.60 1.87
C LYS A 98 -20.29 3.63 2.03
N THR A 99 -20.38 2.61 1.20
CA THR A 99 -21.48 1.61 1.28
C THR A 99 -21.33 0.68 2.48
N HIS A 100 -20.10 0.36 2.90
CA HIS A 100 -19.84 -0.65 3.92
C HIS A 100 -19.47 -0.10 5.30
N ILE A 101 -19.00 1.15 5.38
CA ILE A 101 -18.70 1.80 6.66
C ILE A 101 -19.91 2.63 7.08
N HIS A 102 -20.55 2.20 8.16
CA HIS A 102 -21.75 2.85 8.72
C HIS A 102 -21.38 3.94 9.73
N LEU A 103 -20.58 4.91 9.29
CA LEU A 103 -20.21 6.09 10.09
C LEU A 103 -20.56 7.38 9.31
N PRO A 104 -20.80 8.50 10.00
CA PRO A 104 -21.07 9.78 9.34
C PRO A 104 -19.86 10.21 8.50
N VAL A 105 -20.09 10.60 7.24
CA VAL A 105 -19.05 11.18 6.39
C VAL A 105 -18.86 12.63 6.77
N VAL A 106 -17.62 13.07 6.96
CA VAL A 106 -17.28 14.47 7.26
C VAL A 106 -16.81 15.18 5.99
N ASP A 107 -17.07 16.49 5.91
CA ASP A 107 -16.44 17.33 4.89
C ASP A 107 -14.97 17.51 5.27
N ALA A 108 -14.10 16.94 4.44
CA ALA A 108 -12.68 16.83 4.66
C ALA A 108 -11.93 17.48 3.49
N SER A 109 -12.50 18.55 2.93
CA SER A 109 -11.93 19.29 1.80
C SER A 109 -10.50 19.77 2.09
N GLU A 110 -10.24 20.23 3.32
CA GLU A 110 -8.92 20.67 3.80
C GLU A 110 -7.89 19.53 3.87
N VAL A 111 -8.32 18.28 4.08
CA VAL A 111 -7.44 17.10 4.01
C VAL A 111 -7.42 16.49 2.60
N GLY A 112 -7.25 17.35 1.59
CA GLY A 112 -6.94 16.95 0.22
C GLY A 112 -8.06 16.17 -0.49
N GLY A 113 -9.32 16.40 -0.11
CA GLY A 113 -10.49 15.75 -0.71
C GLY A 113 -10.57 14.24 -0.47
N ARG A 114 -10.02 13.77 0.66
CA ARG A 114 -10.10 12.38 1.12
C ARG A 114 -11.53 12.04 1.56
N LEU A 115 -11.86 10.74 1.51
CA LEU A 115 -13.07 10.24 2.16
C LEU A 115 -12.77 10.04 3.65
N CYS A 116 -13.43 10.81 4.50
CA CYS A 116 -13.27 10.72 5.94
C CYS A 116 -14.60 10.43 6.64
N PHE A 117 -14.52 9.73 7.77
CA PHE A 117 -15.64 9.32 8.61
C PHE A 117 -15.42 9.84 10.03
N SER A 118 -16.44 10.47 10.61
CA SER A 118 -16.43 10.87 12.02
C SER A 118 -16.40 9.63 12.91
N LEU A 119 -15.65 9.73 14.00
CA LEU A 119 -15.56 8.76 15.08
C LEU A 119 -16.31 9.35 16.28
N PRO A 120 -17.58 8.95 16.53
CA PRO A 120 -18.32 9.41 17.70
C PRO A 120 -17.61 9.06 19.01
N ASP A 121 -17.88 9.83 20.06
CA ASP A 121 -17.32 9.60 21.39
C ASP A 121 -17.55 8.15 21.86
N GLY A 122 -16.49 7.55 22.40
CA GLY A 122 -16.50 6.15 22.84
C GLY A 122 -16.33 5.11 21.72
N THR A 123 -16.14 5.55 20.46
CA THR A 123 -15.77 4.65 19.36
C THR A 123 -14.33 4.18 19.55
N ASP A 124 -14.14 2.86 19.65
CA ASP A 124 -12.81 2.24 19.53
C ASP A 124 -12.43 2.20 18.05
N GLU A 125 -11.56 3.13 17.63
CA GLU A 125 -11.17 3.33 16.25
C GLU A 125 -10.53 2.08 15.64
N LYS A 126 -9.90 1.22 16.46
CA LYS A 126 -9.26 -0.03 15.99
C LYS A 126 -10.28 -1.12 15.71
N LYS A 127 -11.47 -1.03 16.32
CA LYS A 127 -12.56 -2.01 16.14
C LYS A 127 -13.57 -1.61 15.07
N VAL A 128 -13.45 -0.42 14.48
CA VAL A 128 -14.32 0.00 13.36
C VAL A 128 -14.15 -0.99 12.20
N PRO A 129 -15.22 -1.71 11.79
CA PRO A 129 -15.14 -2.68 10.72
C PRO A 129 -14.94 -1.95 9.39
N VAL A 130 -13.80 -2.19 8.75
CA VAL A 130 -13.50 -1.70 7.41
C VAL A 130 -13.34 -2.87 6.44
N PRO A 131 -13.85 -2.77 5.20
CA PRO A 131 -13.54 -3.74 4.16
C PRO A 131 -12.04 -3.86 3.93
N LYS A 132 -11.54 -5.08 3.76
CA LYS A 132 -10.13 -5.31 3.37
C LYS A 132 -9.87 -4.69 2.00
N LEU A 133 -8.73 -4.02 1.82
CA LEU A 133 -8.28 -3.54 0.53
C LEU A 133 -7.25 -4.51 -0.04
N VAL A 134 -7.44 -4.94 -1.29
CA VAL A 134 -6.53 -5.87 -1.97
C VAL A 134 -6.07 -5.26 -3.28
N PHE A 135 -4.75 -5.24 -3.51
CA PHE A 135 -4.19 -4.94 -4.82
C PHE A 135 -3.94 -6.22 -5.58
N HIS A 136 -4.66 -6.38 -6.70
CA HIS A 136 -4.51 -7.51 -7.58
C HIS A 136 -3.38 -7.25 -8.57
N PHE A 137 -2.29 -8.00 -8.46
CA PHE A 137 -1.19 -7.99 -9.43
C PHE A 137 -1.27 -9.21 -10.35
N ALA A 138 -0.42 -9.26 -11.38
CA ALA A 138 -0.32 -10.43 -12.24
C ALA A 138 0.35 -11.58 -11.47
N GLY A 139 -0.47 -12.56 -11.05
CA GLY A 139 0.00 -13.76 -10.34
C GLY A 139 0.15 -13.61 -8.83
N ALA A 140 -0.27 -12.48 -8.24
CA ALA A 140 -0.18 -12.23 -6.81
C ALA A 140 -1.25 -11.25 -6.31
N ASP A 141 -1.69 -11.43 -5.07
CA ASP A 141 -2.67 -10.56 -4.40
C ASP A 141 -2.03 -9.95 -3.15
N MET A 142 -1.88 -8.63 -3.13
CA MET A 142 -1.37 -7.91 -1.97
C MET A 142 -2.54 -7.48 -1.09
N ASP A 143 -2.82 -8.27 -0.04
CA ASP A 143 -3.72 -7.87 1.04
C ASP A 143 -3.06 -6.74 1.85
N LEU A 144 -3.70 -5.58 1.92
CA LEU A 144 -3.21 -4.46 2.70
C LEU A 144 -3.75 -4.51 4.14
N PRO A 145 -2.89 -4.34 5.16
CA PRO A 145 -3.31 -4.01 6.51
C PRO A 145 -4.19 -2.75 6.53
N ARG A 146 -5.12 -2.64 7.49
CA ARG A 146 -6.02 -1.48 7.62
C ARG A 146 -5.24 -0.17 7.69
N GLU A 147 -4.14 -0.21 8.42
CA GLU A 147 -3.25 0.90 8.71
C GLU A 147 -2.56 1.42 7.44
N ASN A 148 -2.51 0.61 6.37
CA ASN A 148 -1.90 0.97 5.09
C ASN A 148 -2.89 1.71 4.15
N TYR A 149 -4.16 1.86 4.54
CA TYR A 149 -5.14 2.63 3.75
C TYR A 149 -6.12 3.45 4.57
N PHE A 150 -6.17 3.33 5.89
CA PHE A 150 -6.87 4.26 6.77
C PHE A 150 -5.93 4.89 7.78
N TYR A 151 -6.06 6.20 7.96
CA TYR A 151 -5.37 6.94 9.02
C TYR A 151 -6.39 7.60 9.95
N VAL A 152 -6.07 7.65 11.24
CA VAL A 152 -6.92 8.27 12.28
C VAL A 152 -6.31 9.61 12.67
N PHE A 153 -7.09 10.66 12.56
CA PHE A 153 -6.77 12.00 13.05
C PHE A 153 -7.38 12.13 14.45
N GLU A 154 -6.59 11.75 15.47
CA GLU A 154 -7.05 11.69 16.87
C GLU A 154 -7.61 13.03 17.36
N ALA A 155 -6.96 14.15 17.00
CA ALA A 155 -7.35 15.50 17.44
C ALA A 155 -8.74 15.94 16.93
N ASP A 156 -9.11 15.48 15.74
CA ASP A 156 -10.35 15.87 15.06
C ASP A 156 -11.43 14.79 15.12
N ALA A 157 -11.15 13.67 15.79
CA ALA A 157 -12.04 12.52 15.92
C ALA A 157 -12.60 12.01 14.58
N PHE A 158 -11.74 11.86 13.56
CA PHE A 158 -12.13 11.24 12.30
C PHE A 158 -11.06 10.29 11.75
N MET A 159 -11.48 9.37 10.89
CA MET A 159 -10.58 8.49 10.13
C MET A 159 -10.76 8.67 8.63
N CYS A 160 -9.66 8.70 7.87
CA CYS A 160 -9.65 8.98 6.44
C CYS A 160 -9.04 7.86 5.61
N LEU A 161 -9.63 7.62 4.44
CA LEU A 161 -9.07 6.76 3.40
C LEU A 161 -7.88 7.45 2.72
N MET A 162 -6.73 6.80 2.73
CA MET A 162 -5.43 7.35 2.30
C MET A 162 -5.18 7.09 0.81
N ILE A 163 -6.17 7.46 -0.02
CA ILE A 163 -6.13 7.36 -1.49
C ILE A 163 -6.48 8.73 -2.08
N LEU A 164 -5.57 9.27 -2.88
CA LEU A 164 -5.69 10.57 -3.52
C LEU A 164 -6.00 10.45 -5.02
N SER A 165 -6.41 11.57 -5.61
CA SER A 165 -6.41 11.72 -7.07
C SER A 165 -5.04 12.21 -7.51
N ASN A 166 -4.65 11.87 -8.74
CA ASN A 166 -3.53 12.58 -9.37
C ASN A 166 -3.98 13.96 -9.86
N ALA A 167 -3.00 14.75 -10.32
CA ALA A 167 -3.26 15.95 -11.12
C ALA A 167 -4.06 15.61 -12.38
N GLU A 168 -4.81 16.59 -12.90
CA GLU A 168 -5.59 16.41 -14.12
C GLU A 168 -4.71 15.96 -15.29
N GLY A 169 -5.18 14.95 -16.02
CA GLY A 169 -4.44 14.34 -17.14
C GLY A 169 -3.42 13.27 -16.76
N ASP A 170 -3.15 13.02 -15.48
CA ASP A 170 -2.30 11.92 -15.03
C ASP A 170 -3.13 10.70 -14.61
N ASP A 171 -3.17 9.69 -15.49
CA ASP A 171 -3.84 8.42 -15.24
C ASP A 171 -2.92 7.37 -14.59
N THR A 172 -1.67 7.69 -14.25
CA THR A 172 -0.77 6.70 -13.63
C THR A 172 -1.22 6.31 -12.22
N THR A 173 -1.09 5.04 -11.83
CA THR A 173 -1.31 4.70 -10.41
C THR A 173 0.03 4.76 -9.69
N THR A 174 0.13 5.56 -8.65
CA THR A 174 1.32 5.57 -7.78
C THR A 174 0.98 4.90 -6.47
N ILE A 175 1.65 3.79 -6.13
CA ILE A 175 1.58 3.17 -4.81
C ILE A 175 2.60 3.90 -3.92
N GLY A 176 2.08 4.62 -2.93
CA GLY A 176 2.87 5.40 -2.00
C GLY A 176 3.51 4.56 -0.89
N ASN A 177 4.37 5.19 -0.10
CA ASN A 177 5.00 4.56 1.07
C ASN A 177 3.97 4.13 2.11
N PHE A 178 2.88 4.89 2.27
CA PHE A 178 1.82 4.58 3.23
C PHE A 178 1.23 3.18 2.98
N GLN A 179 1.08 2.78 1.72
CA GLN A 179 0.58 1.45 1.35
C GLN A 179 1.63 0.35 1.52
N GLN A 180 2.90 0.71 1.61
CA GLN A 180 4.03 -0.22 1.71
C GLN A 180 4.46 -0.47 3.16
N GLN A 181 3.91 0.25 4.15
CA GLN A 181 4.25 0.09 5.56
C GLN A 181 4.03 -1.35 6.05
N ASN A 182 4.89 -1.86 6.92
CA ASN A 182 4.85 -3.22 7.47
C ASN A 182 4.85 -4.31 6.38
N MET A 183 5.55 -4.04 5.28
CA MET A 183 5.79 -4.99 4.20
C MET A 183 7.28 -5.02 3.87
N HIS A 184 7.77 -6.22 3.57
CA HIS A 184 9.00 -6.36 2.79
C HIS A 184 8.65 -6.17 1.33
N ILE A 185 9.33 -5.24 0.66
CA ILE A 185 9.24 -5.01 -0.78
C ILE A 185 10.62 -5.26 -1.37
N VAL A 186 10.72 -6.20 -2.31
CA VAL A 186 11.98 -6.57 -2.97
C VAL A 186 11.90 -6.30 -4.46
N TYR A 187 12.86 -5.51 -4.93
CA TYR A 187 13.09 -5.30 -6.36
C TYR A 187 14.11 -6.31 -6.87
N ASP A 188 13.63 -7.41 -7.45
CA ASP A 188 14.46 -8.42 -8.12
C ASP A 188 14.68 -7.98 -9.57
N VAL A 189 15.72 -7.17 -9.75
CA VAL A 189 16.11 -6.59 -11.05
C VAL A 189 16.61 -7.67 -12.01
N GLN A 190 17.17 -8.77 -11.51
CA GLN A 190 17.71 -9.83 -12.37
C GLN A 190 16.60 -10.64 -13.02
N ASN A 191 15.58 -11.01 -12.26
CA ASN A 191 14.46 -11.79 -12.75
C ASN A 191 13.28 -10.94 -13.23
N ASN A 192 13.41 -9.61 -13.20
CA ASN A 192 12.35 -8.65 -13.53
C ASN A 192 11.07 -8.93 -12.72
N LYS A 193 11.20 -9.05 -11.40
CA LYS A 193 10.09 -9.29 -10.47
C LYS A 193 10.07 -8.29 -9.34
N LEU A 194 8.86 -7.98 -8.89
CA LEU A 194 8.62 -7.36 -7.60
C LEU A 194 8.13 -8.46 -6.67
N LEU A 195 8.81 -8.64 -5.54
CA LEU A 195 8.36 -9.54 -4.49
C LEU A 195 7.87 -8.75 -3.30
N PHE A 196 6.89 -9.30 -2.60
CA PHE A 196 6.36 -8.68 -1.39
C PHE A 196 5.87 -9.71 -0.39
N ALA A 197 6.00 -9.36 0.89
CA ALA A 197 5.49 -10.16 2.01
C ALA A 197 5.16 -9.25 3.20
N PRO A 198 4.17 -9.61 4.06
CA PRO A 198 3.95 -8.93 5.33
C PRO A 198 5.19 -8.99 6.24
N ALA A 199 5.42 -7.94 7.03
CA ALA A 199 6.53 -7.82 7.96
C ALA A 199 6.07 -7.28 9.33
N GLN A 200 6.77 -7.66 10.39
CA GLN A 200 6.63 -7.05 11.73
C GLN A 200 7.86 -6.20 12.04
N CYS A 201 7.73 -4.91 11.76
CA CYS A 201 8.80 -3.92 11.83
C CYS A 201 9.20 -3.51 13.26
N ASP A 202 8.44 -3.91 14.26
CA ASP A 202 8.65 -3.64 15.68
C ASP A 202 9.60 -4.64 16.37
N LYS A 203 10.01 -5.71 15.67
CA LYS A 203 10.89 -6.78 16.21
C LYS A 203 12.10 -7.15 15.33
N ALA A 204 12.25 -6.53 14.16
CA ALA A 204 13.29 -6.90 13.20
C ALA A 204 14.63 -6.22 13.53
N VAL A 205 15.46 -6.87 14.36
CA VAL A 205 16.91 -6.60 14.41
C VAL A 205 17.59 -7.62 13.50
N ILE A 206 18.01 -7.19 12.30
CA ILE A 206 18.70 -8.08 11.37
C ILE A 206 20.21 -7.99 11.65
N SER A 207 20.73 -8.96 12.40
CA SER A 207 22.18 -9.20 12.50
C SER A 207 22.59 -10.22 11.45
N HIS A 208 23.53 -9.81 10.58
CA HIS A 208 24.28 -10.61 9.59
C HIS A 208 23.69 -10.67 8.17
N ILE A 209 24.21 -9.80 7.30
CA ILE A 209 24.25 -10.03 5.85
C ILE A 209 25.72 -10.06 5.43
N ARG A 210 26.20 -11.20 4.94
CA ARG A 210 27.44 -11.32 4.15
C ARG A 210 27.10 -11.92 2.79
N ASP A 211 27.58 -11.22 1.77
CA ASP A 211 27.85 -11.61 0.38
C ASP A 211 26.70 -11.86 -0.62
N ALA A 212 26.63 -10.90 -1.57
CA ALA A 212 26.35 -10.95 -3.01
C ALA A 212 25.02 -11.53 -3.59
N LEU A 213 24.05 -10.63 -3.84
CA LEU A 213 23.44 -10.36 -5.17
C LEU A 213 22.53 -9.11 -5.11
N ARG A 214 22.46 -8.30 -6.18
CA ARG A 214 21.81 -6.96 -6.24
C ARG A 214 20.26 -6.97 -6.15
N ALA A 215 19.69 -7.43 -5.04
CA ALA A 215 18.29 -7.16 -4.68
C ALA A 215 18.22 -5.96 -3.74
N VAL A 216 17.27 -5.04 -3.94
CA VAL A 216 16.97 -4.01 -2.94
C VAL A 216 15.80 -4.51 -2.10
N LEU A 217 16.08 -4.95 -0.88
CA LEU A 217 15.05 -5.26 0.12
C LEU A 217 14.78 -4.00 0.92
N HIS A 218 13.57 -3.47 0.80
CA HIS A 218 13.09 -2.36 1.62
C HIS A 218 12.01 -2.90 2.55
N ALA A 219 12.28 -2.89 3.85
CA ALA A 219 11.24 -3.05 4.86
C ALA A 219 10.72 -1.66 5.22
N SER A 220 9.59 -1.22 4.67
CA SER A 220 9.04 0.10 5.03
C SER A 220 8.35 -0.01 6.40
N CYS A 221 8.98 0.53 7.44
CA CYS A 221 8.57 0.48 8.84
C CYS A 221 8.17 1.88 9.33
N ASN A 222 6.90 2.04 9.76
CA ASN A 222 6.27 3.22 10.39
C ASN A 222 6.98 4.57 10.16
N MET A 223 7.15 4.95 8.90
CA MET A 223 7.49 6.33 8.57
C MET A 223 6.20 7.13 8.68
N LEU A 224 6.10 7.96 9.73
CA LEU A 224 4.99 8.90 9.94
C LEU A 224 4.58 9.52 8.59
N PRO A 225 3.28 9.57 8.23
CA PRO A 225 2.86 10.52 7.20
C PRO A 225 3.28 11.91 7.68
N PRO A 226 3.79 12.79 6.80
CA PRO A 226 4.08 14.15 7.22
C PRO A 226 2.79 14.75 7.78
N VAL A 227 2.94 15.44 8.91
CA VAL A 227 1.92 16.37 9.39
C VAL A 227 1.74 17.39 8.26
N PHE A 228 0.58 17.34 7.59
CA PHE A 228 0.20 18.30 6.56
C PHE A 228 -0.35 19.55 7.22
#